data_AF-A0A0L6VS54-F1
#
_entry.id   AF-A0A0L6VS54-F1
#
_cell.length_a   1.000
_cell.length_b   1.000
_cell.length_c   1.000
_cell.angle_alpha   90.00
_cell.angle_beta   90.00
_cell.angle_gamma   90.00
#
_symmetry.space_group_name_H-M   'P 1'
#
loop_
_entity.id
_entity.type
_entity.pdbx_description
1 polymer ?
#
loop_
_entity_poly.entity_id
_entity_poly.type
_entity_poly.pdbx_seq_one_letter_code
_entity_poly.pdbx_strand_id
1 'polypeptide(L)'
;SGSDTPPNAMEALNSRLDKVMRKVTKERTQHLATEETLRRTQARLDTQQHPSPAQPNPAPAPNPIKLTKPQPFDGTRGAAAERFPTDASKVAFTTLFMRDYTATWCQPYLNRIFNGEPLDWTDFLKDLEASFFDHNRQQRAEVALRNIRQTGTV
;
A
#
# COMPACT_ATOMS: atom_id res chain seq x y z
N SER A 1 -23.57 47.15 -29.60
CA SER A 1 -24.11 46.26 -28.57
C SER A 1 -23.38 44.93 -28.60
N GLY A 2 -22.31 44.79 -27.81
CA GLY A 2 -21.67 43.50 -27.56
C GLY A 2 -22.21 42.97 -26.24
N SER A 3 -23.11 42.00 -26.30
CA SER A 3 -23.67 41.35 -25.12
C SER A 3 -22.69 40.29 -24.62
N ASP A 4 -21.79 40.67 -23.74
CA ASP A 4 -21.01 39.73 -22.92
C ASP A 4 -21.97 39.06 -21.94
N THR A 5 -22.56 37.96 -22.38
CA THR A 5 -23.35 37.08 -21.53
C THR A 5 -22.37 36.26 -20.70
N PRO A 6 -22.37 36.35 -19.37
CA PRO A 6 -21.44 35.60 -18.53
C PRO A 6 -21.69 34.09 -18.72
N PRO A 7 -20.63 33.25 -18.77
CA PRO A 7 -20.78 31.81 -18.97
C PRO A 7 -21.69 31.23 -17.89
N ASN A 8 -22.72 30.49 -18.31
CA ASN A 8 -23.71 29.90 -17.42
C ASN A 8 -23.01 28.94 -16.45
N ALA A 9 -23.22 29.12 -15.14
CA ALA A 9 -22.60 28.30 -14.10
C ALA A 9 -22.86 26.79 -14.29
N MET A 10 -24.00 26.42 -14.89
CA MET A 10 -24.33 25.03 -15.23
C MET A 10 -23.46 24.46 -16.36
N GLU A 11 -23.06 25.28 -17.34
CA GLU A 11 -22.15 24.84 -18.42
C GLU A 11 -20.73 24.61 -17.89
N ALA A 12 -20.28 25.46 -16.96
CA ALA A 12 -18.99 25.27 -16.29
C ALA A 12 -18.98 23.97 -15.46
N LEU A 13 -20.10 23.64 -14.80
CA LEU A 13 -20.27 22.39 -14.07
C LEU A 13 -20.22 21.17 -15.01
N ASN A 14 -20.97 21.22 -16.13
CA ASN A 14 -21.03 20.13 -17.10
C ASN A 14 -19.66 19.88 -17.76
N SER A 15 -18.93 20.94 -18.11
CA SER A 15 -17.57 20.84 -18.66
C SER A 15 -16.59 20.18 -17.68
N ARG A 16 -16.73 20.46 -16.36
CA ARG A 16 -15.93 19.79 -15.32
C ARG A 16 -16.27 18.31 -15.21
N LEU A 17 -17.55 17.94 -15.29
CA LEU A 17 -17.99 16.55 -15.24
C LEU A 17 -17.46 15.76 -16.45
N ASP A 18 -17.58 16.31 -17.66
CA ASP A 18 -17.06 15.69 -18.89
C ASP A 18 -15.55 15.47 -18.84
N LYS A 19 -14.81 16.44 -18.27
CA LYS A 19 -13.37 16.32 -18.08
C LYS A 19 -13.00 15.17 -17.14
N VAL A 20 -13.77 14.97 -16.07
CA VAL A 20 -13.56 13.85 -15.14
C VAL A 20 -13.90 12.53 -15.82
N MET A 21 -15.05 12.44 -16.48
CA MET A 21 -15.48 11.23 -17.16
C MET A 21 -14.47 10.77 -18.21
N ARG A 22 -13.96 11.71 -19.03
CA ARG A 22 -12.92 11.42 -20.02
C ARG A 22 -11.64 10.87 -19.40
N LYS A 23 -11.21 11.40 -18.25
CA LYS A 23 -10.02 10.92 -17.55
C LYS A 23 -10.24 9.51 -16.99
N VAL A 24 -11.39 9.25 -16.40
CA VAL A 24 -11.75 7.92 -15.88
C VAL A 24 -11.80 6.88 -17.00
N THR A 25 -12.40 7.22 -18.15
CA THR A 25 -12.40 6.32 -19.31
C THR A 25 -10.98 6.03 -19.80
N LYS A 26 -10.12 7.07 -19.87
CA LYS A 26 -8.72 6.90 -20.29
C LYS A 26 -7.93 6.00 -19.34
N GLU A 27 -8.08 6.22 -18.03
CA GLU A 27 -7.43 5.41 -17.00
C GLU A 27 -7.90 3.95 -17.05
N ARG A 28 -9.21 3.72 -17.23
CA ARG A 28 -9.77 2.36 -17.34
C ARG A 28 -9.23 1.63 -18.57
N THR A 29 -9.13 2.30 -19.71
CA THR A 29 -8.55 1.70 -20.93
C THR A 29 -7.06 1.38 -20.75
N GLN A 30 -6.31 2.26 -20.08
CA GLN A 30 -4.89 2.02 -19.79
C GLN A 30 -4.70 0.83 -18.84
N HIS A 31 -5.54 0.70 -17.81
CA HIS A 31 -5.51 -0.43 -16.89
C HIS A 31 -5.74 -1.74 -17.63
N LEU A 32 -6.79 -1.80 -18.48
CA LEU A 32 -7.08 -2.97 -19.30
C LEU A 32 -5.92 -3.35 -20.22
N ALA A 33 -5.29 -2.37 -20.88
CA ALA A 33 -4.14 -2.63 -21.75
C ALA A 33 -2.93 -3.19 -20.97
N THR A 34 -2.73 -2.70 -19.75
CA THR A 34 -1.64 -3.15 -18.88
C THR A 34 -1.90 -4.58 -18.38
N GLU A 35 -3.14 -4.88 -17.97
CA GLU A 35 -3.55 -6.22 -17.56
C GLU A 35 -3.50 -7.23 -18.71
N GLU A 36 -3.89 -6.85 -19.92
CA GLU A 36 -3.78 -7.70 -21.11
C GLU A 36 -2.31 -8.02 -21.42
N THR A 37 -1.43 -7.01 -21.33
CA THR A 37 0.01 -7.19 -21.54
C THR A 37 0.60 -8.15 -20.50
N LEU A 38 0.18 -8.02 -19.23
CA LEU A 38 0.62 -8.92 -18.17
C LEU A 38 0.15 -10.36 -18.44
N ARG A 39 -1.13 -10.55 -18.79
CA ARG A 39 -1.68 -11.86 -19.16
C ARG A 39 -0.94 -12.48 -20.34
N ARG A 40 -0.64 -11.70 -21.36
CA ARG A 40 0.09 -12.19 -22.55
C ARG A 40 1.53 -12.57 -22.22
N THR A 41 2.18 -11.81 -21.35
CA THR A 41 3.53 -12.11 -20.86
C THR A 41 3.53 -13.39 -20.03
N GLN A 42 2.55 -13.56 -19.16
CA GLN A 42 2.39 -14.80 -18.39
C GLN A 42 2.17 -16.01 -19.30
N ALA A 43 1.24 -15.91 -20.26
CA ALA A 43 0.99 -16.99 -21.21
C ALA A 43 2.25 -17.37 -22.01
N ARG A 44 3.10 -16.40 -22.37
CA ARG A 44 4.39 -16.65 -23.02
C ARG A 44 5.36 -17.42 -22.14
N LEU A 45 5.43 -17.08 -20.85
CA LEU A 45 6.25 -17.82 -19.88
C LEU A 45 5.74 -19.26 -19.72
N ASP A 46 4.42 -19.45 -19.64
CA ASP A 46 3.81 -20.76 -19.49
C ASP A 46 4.03 -21.65 -20.75
N THR A 47 3.94 -21.09 -21.96
CA THR A 47 4.24 -21.84 -23.20
C THR A 47 5.72 -22.22 -23.37
N GLN A 48 6.66 -21.50 -22.74
CA GLN A 48 8.08 -21.87 -22.74
C GLN A 48 8.41 -23.02 -21.77
N GLN A 49 7.47 -23.47 -20.94
CA GLN A 49 7.68 -24.60 -20.01
C GLN A 49 7.45 -25.97 -20.64
N HIS A 50 7.01 -26.07 -21.91
CA HIS A 50 6.94 -27.34 -22.63
C HIS A 50 8.22 -27.63 -23.43
N PRO A 51 8.80 -28.85 -23.35
CA PRO A 51 9.98 -29.20 -24.12
C PRO A 51 9.66 -29.34 -25.62
N SER A 52 10.39 -28.59 -26.46
CA SER A 52 10.37 -28.73 -27.93
C SER A 52 11.14 -30.01 -28.37
N PRO A 53 10.80 -30.67 -29.49
CA PRO A 53 11.41 -31.94 -29.88
C PRO A 53 12.85 -31.75 -30.41
N ALA A 54 13.74 -32.58 -29.87
CA ALA A 54 15.13 -32.86 -30.22
C ALA A 54 15.75 -32.20 -31.48
N GLN A 55 16.76 -31.34 -31.25
CA GLN A 55 17.82 -31.02 -32.22
C GLN A 55 19.13 -31.77 -31.86
N PRO A 56 20.01 -32.08 -32.83
CA PRO A 56 21.28 -32.74 -32.58
C PRO A 56 22.27 -31.82 -31.85
N ASN A 57 22.95 -32.41 -30.87
CA ASN A 57 23.85 -31.83 -29.87
C ASN A 57 24.85 -30.76 -30.40
N PRO A 58 24.99 -29.62 -29.69
CA PRO A 58 26.23 -28.84 -29.65
C PRO A 58 26.81 -28.74 -28.22
N ALA A 59 28.08 -29.13 -28.08
CA ALA A 59 29.06 -28.88 -26.99
C ALA A 59 28.64 -29.05 -25.50
N PRO A 60 29.55 -29.41 -24.57
CA PRO A 60 29.21 -29.60 -23.16
C PRO A 60 28.68 -28.29 -22.56
N ALA A 61 27.40 -28.29 -22.17
CA ALA A 61 26.75 -27.15 -21.55
C ALA A 61 27.39 -26.83 -20.17
N PRO A 62 27.44 -25.55 -19.77
CA PRO A 62 27.74 -25.18 -18.39
C PRO A 62 26.77 -25.89 -17.45
N ASN A 63 27.31 -26.48 -16.39
CA ASN A 63 26.59 -27.29 -15.40
C ASN A 63 25.21 -26.68 -15.07
N PRO A 64 24.10 -27.42 -15.19
CA PRO A 64 22.79 -26.89 -14.83
C PRO A 64 22.80 -26.50 -13.36
N ILE A 65 22.36 -25.28 -13.06
CA ILE A 65 22.16 -24.79 -11.70
C ILE A 65 21.20 -25.78 -11.03
N LYS A 66 21.71 -26.57 -10.09
CA LYS A 66 20.91 -27.47 -9.28
C LYS A 66 19.98 -26.61 -8.42
N LEU A 67 18.74 -26.43 -8.87
CA LEU A 67 17.64 -26.01 -8.02
C LEU A 67 17.34 -27.16 -7.05
N THR A 68 18.10 -27.21 -5.96
CA THR A 68 17.76 -28.03 -4.80
C THR A 68 16.40 -27.55 -4.29
N LYS A 69 15.54 -28.51 -3.94
CA LYS A 69 14.25 -28.25 -3.31
C LYS A 69 14.49 -27.31 -2.11
N PRO A 70 13.85 -26.13 -2.05
CA PRO A 70 14.06 -25.22 -0.94
C PRO A 70 13.72 -25.97 0.35
N GLN A 71 14.59 -25.84 1.35
CA GLN A 71 14.41 -26.48 2.63
C GLN A 71 13.02 -26.09 3.18
N PRO A 72 12.21 -27.05 3.66
CA PRO A 72 10.95 -26.71 4.31
C PRO A 72 11.23 -25.76 5.47
N PHE A 73 10.52 -24.64 5.51
CA PHE A 73 10.56 -23.75 6.67
C PHE A 73 10.13 -24.55 7.91
N ASP A 74 11.00 -24.63 8.90
CA ASP A 74 10.85 -25.50 10.07
C ASP A 74 9.79 -24.99 11.08
N GLY A 75 9.16 -23.85 10.79
CA GLY A 75 8.16 -23.24 11.66
C GLY A 75 8.76 -22.64 12.94
N THR A 76 10.09 -22.66 13.09
CA THR A 76 10.73 -22.07 14.26
C THR A 76 10.64 -20.56 14.13
N ARG A 77 9.75 -19.95 14.93
CA ARG A 77 9.72 -18.51 15.18
C ARG A 77 10.95 -18.12 16.00
N GLY A 78 12.12 -18.22 15.37
CA GLY A 78 13.41 -17.82 15.94
C GLY A 78 13.70 -16.34 15.69
N ALA A 79 14.79 -15.84 16.28
CA ALA A 79 15.27 -14.46 16.13
C ALA A 79 15.50 -14.00 14.67
N ALA A 80 15.47 -14.92 13.69
CA ALA A 80 15.50 -14.63 12.26
C ALA A 80 14.15 -14.13 11.69
N ALA A 81 13.05 -14.28 12.43
CA ALA A 81 11.72 -13.79 12.04
C ALA A 81 11.53 -12.28 12.29
N GLU A 82 12.43 -11.66 13.05
CA GLU A 82 12.43 -10.23 13.32
C GLU A 82 13.68 -9.61 12.72
N ARG A 83 13.52 -8.82 11.66
CA ARG A 83 14.18 -7.51 11.53
C ARG A 83 13.82 -6.89 10.19
N PHE A 84 12.90 -5.94 10.26
CA PHE A 84 13.01 -4.77 9.41
C PHE A 84 14.39 -4.14 9.68
N PRO A 85 15.32 -4.18 8.70
CA PRO A 85 16.72 -3.83 8.93
C PRO A 85 16.93 -2.34 9.19
N THR A 86 15.94 -1.51 8.86
CA THR A 86 15.98 -0.05 9.05
C THR A 86 14.68 0.46 9.64
N ASP A 87 14.74 1.60 10.33
CA ASP A 87 13.54 2.26 10.85
C ASP A 87 12.59 2.71 9.73
N ALA A 88 13.14 3.15 8.59
CA ALA A 88 12.37 3.39 7.37
C ALA A 88 11.57 2.17 6.93
N SER A 89 12.15 0.95 6.98
CA SER A 89 11.43 -0.28 6.62
C SER A 89 10.36 -0.68 7.64
N LYS A 90 10.54 -0.38 8.93
CA LYS A 90 9.50 -0.55 9.97
C LYS A 90 8.33 0.39 9.74
N VAL A 91 8.61 1.66 9.46
CA VAL A 91 7.56 2.65 9.17
C VAL A 91 6.83 2.29 7.89
N ALA A 92 7.56 2.00 6.80
CA ALA A 92 6.97 1.59 5.53
C ALA A 92 6.07 0.35 5.67
N PHE A 93 6.46 -0.62 6.49
CA PHE A 93 5.61 -1.78 6.76
C PHE A 93 4.36 -1.41 7.57
N THR A 94 4.52 -0.59 8.60
CA THR A 94 3.40 -0.16 9.46
C THR A 94 2.36 0.65 8.68
N THR A 95 2.79 1.50 7.75
CA THR A 95 1.88 2.29 6.90
C THR A 95 1.04 1.43 5.96
N LEU A 96 1.45 0.20 5.62
CA LEU A 96 0.63 -0.73 4.82
C LEU A 96 -0.67 -1.14 5.52
N PHE A 97 -0.72 -1.03 6.85
CA PHE A 97 -1.93 -1.32 7.63
C PHE A 97 -2.83 -0.10 7.80
N MET A 98 -2.38 1.09 7.40
CA MET A 98 -3.14 2.33 7.54
C MET A 98 -4.09 2.52 6.36
N ARG A 99 -5.32 2.93 6.66
CA ARG A 99 -6.39 3.17 5.69
C ARG A 99 -7.07 4.52 5.93
N ASP A 100 -7.69 5.04 4.89
CA ASP A 100 -8.50 6.27 4.94
C ASP A 100 -7.71 7.45 5.54
N TYR A 101 -8.23 8.09 6.59
CA TYR A 101 -7.62 9.22 7.28
C TYR A 101 -6.17 8.93 7.74
N THR A 102 -5.90 7.70 8.20
CA THR A 102 -4.55 7.32 8.66
C THR A 102 -3.54 7.24 7.52
N ALA A 103 -3.98 6.91 6.30
CA ALA A 103 -3.12 6.89 5.12
C ALA A 103 -2.70 8.32 4.72
N THR A 104 -3.62 9.29 4.78
CA THR A 104 -3.30 10.72 4.57
C THR A 104 -2.33 11.23 5.64
N TRP A 105 -2.56 10.88 6.90
CA TRP A 105 -1.68 11.26 8.01
C TRP A 105 -0.25 10.73 7.85
N CYS A 106 -0.07 9.52 7.28
CA CYS A 106 1.24 8.95 7.05
C CYS A 106 2.01 9.49 5.83
N GLN A 107 1.39 10.28 4.96
CA GLN A 107 2.04 10.81 3.76
C GLN A 107 3.40 11.49 3.99
N PRO A 108 3.59 12.38 4.98
CA PRO A 108 4.91 12.99 5.22
C PRO A 108 6.01 11.96 5.48
N TYR A 109 5.72 10.91 6.26
CA TYR A 109 6.70 9.85 6.55
C TYR A 109 7.01 9.01 5.31
N LEU A 110 6.00 8.68 4.51
CA LEU A 110 6.19 7.99 3.24
C LEU A 110 7.05 8.81 2.27
N ASN A 111 6.80 10.11 2.17
CA ASN A 111 7.58 11.00 1.33
C ASN A 111 9.07 11.02 1.76
N ARG A 112 9.35 11.08 3.07
CA ARG A 112 10.72 10.99 3.61
C ARG A 112 11.39 9.67 3.24
N ILE A 113 10.66 8.55 3.36
CA ILE A 113 11.16 7.21 2.98
C ILE A 113 11.52 7.17 1.48
N PHE A 114 10.65 7.68 0.60
CA PHE A 114 10.91 7.71 -0.84
C PHE A 114 12.07 8.64 -1.23
N ASN A 115 12.28 9.71 -0.47
CA ASN A 115 13.40 10.63 -0.67
C ASN A 115 14.71 10.15 -0.02
N GLY A 116 14.69 9.02 0.68
CA GLY A 116 15.87 8.49 1.40
C GLY A 116 16.28 9.35 2.60
N GLU A 117 15.38 10.17 3.12
CA GLU A 117 15.64 10.98 4.31
C GLU A 117 15.69 10.08 5.56
N PRO A 118 16.59 10.37 6.52
CA PRO A 118 16.66 9.62 7.76
C PRO A 118 15.36 9.78 8.56
N LEU A 119 14.89 8.67 9.09
CA LEU A 119 13.64 8.59 9.85
C LEU A 119 13.88 7.74 11.09
N ASP A 120 13.49 8.26 12.25
CA ASP A 120 13.57 7.56 13.53
C ASP A 120 12.24 6.85 13.84
N TRP A 121 12.32 5.56 14.17
CA TRP A 121 11.15 4.76 14.48
C TRP A 121 10.43 5.23 15.76
N THR A 122 11.19 5.73 16.73
CA THR A 122 10.66 6.17 18.03
C THR A 122 9.85 7.45 17.88
N ASP A 123 10.32 8.39 17.06
CA ASP A 123 9.59 9.63 16.79
C ASP A 123 8.29 9.36 16.03
N PHE A 124 8.31 8.45 15.03
CA PHE A 124 7.09 8.00 14.36
C PHE A 124 6.08 7.40 15.35
N LEU A 125 6.52 6.55 16.29
CA LEU A 125 5.63 5.96 17.29
C LEU A 125 5.04 7.01 18.24
N LYS A 126 5.83 7.98 18.68
CA LYS A 126 5.33 9.06 19.54
C LYS A 126 4.25 9.88 18.84
N ASP A 127 4.49 10.26 17.58
CA ASP A 127 3.53 11.02 16.79
C ASP A 127 2.24 10.22 16.53
N LEU A 128 2.39 8.91 16.28
CA LEU A 128 1.28 7.97 16.12
C LEU A 128 0.43 7.89 17.39
N GLU A 129 1.08 7.69 18.54
CA GLU A 129 0.40 7.60 19.82
C GLU A 129 -0.32 8.92 20.14
N ALA A 130 0.38 10.05 20.01
CA ALA A 130 -0.18 11.39 20.20
C ALA A 130 -1.41 11.66 19.31
N SER A 131 -1.40 11.17 18.07
CA SER A 131 -2.47 11.44 17.10
C SER A 131 -3.72 10.58 17.28
N PHE A 132 -3.56 9.32 17.72
CA PHE A 132 -4.66 8.34 17.72
C PHE A 132 -5.05 7.82 19.10
N PHE A 133 -4.17 7.91 20.10
CA PHE A 133 -4.47 7.42 21.44
C PHE A 133 -5.11 8.54 22.26
N ASP A 134 -6.29 8.27 22.82
CA ASP A 134 -6.88 9.14 23.83
C ASP A 134 -6.10 8.96 25.14
N HIS A 135 -5.15 9.87 25.38
CA HIS A 135 -4.34 9.90 26.59
C HIS A 135 -5.18 10.13 27.85
N ASN A 136 -6.39 10.64 27.70
CA ASN A 136 -7.33 10.90 28.77
C ASN A 136 -8.29 9.73 29.00
N ARG A 137 -8.16 8.62 28.25
CA ARG A 137 -9.07 7.47 28.33
C ARG A 137 -9.16 6.90 29.74
N GLN A 138 -8.05 6.88 30.46
CA GLN A 138 -8.04 6.40 31.84
C GLN A 138 -8.87 7.30 32.77
N GLN A 139 -8.62 8.60 32.77
CA GLN A 139 -9.39 9.53 33.60
C GLN A 139 -10.86 9.56 33.20
N ARG A 140 -11.17 9.49 31.90
CA ARG A 140 -12.55 9.35 31.39
C ARG A 140 -13.22 8.07 31.89
N ALA A 141 -12.49 6.95 31.89
CA ALA A 141 -12.97 5.69 32.44
C ALA A 141 -13.19 5.78 33.96
N GLU A 142 -12.27 6.41 34.71
CA GLU A 142 -12.39 6.64 36.15
C GLU A 142 -13.59 7.53 36.49
N VAL A 143 -13.83 8.61 35.73
CA VAL A 143 -15.01 9.47 35.87
C VAL A 143 -16.28 8.69 35.58
N ALA A 144 -16.32 7.91 34.49
CA ALA A 144 -17.47 7.08 34.16
C ALA A 144 -17.77 6.05 35.27
N LEU A 145 -16.74 5.42 35.83
CA LEU A 145 -16.88 4.48 36.94
C LEU A 145 -17.38 5.16 38.22
N ARG A 146 -16.87 6.36 38.55
CA ARG A 146 -17.36 7.15 39.69
C ARG A 146 -18.84 7.52 39.53
N ASN A 147 -19.26 7.95 38.34
CA ASN A 147 -20.65 8.28 38.05
C ASN A 147 -21.59 7.08 38.26
N ILE A 148 -21.19 5.87 37.83
CA ILE A 148 -21.98 4.63 38.02
C ILE A 148 -22.14 4.31 39.51
N ARG A 149 -21.11 4.49 40.33
CA ARG A 149 -21.18 4.23 41.77
C ARG A 149 -22.09 5.22 42.51
N GLN A 150 -22.23 6.45 42.00
CA GLN A 150 -23.08 7.48 42.61
C GLN A 150 -24.57 7.32 42.28
N THR A 151 -24.91 6.70 41.15
CA THR A 151 -26.32 6.44 40.77
C THR A 151 -26.94 5.24 41.48
N GLY A 152 -26.13 4.48 42.23
CA GLY A 152 -26.57 3.38 43.09
C GLY A 152 -26.78 3.82 44.55
N THR A 153 -27.68 4.78 44.79
CA THR A 153 -28.26 4.97 46.12
C THR A 153 -29.76 4.91 45.97
N VAL A 154 -30.35 3.80 46.39
CA VAL A 154 -31.81 3.61 46.57
C VAL A 154 -32.10 3.70 48.05
#